data_AF-A0A9P7RT32-F1
#
_entry.id   AF-A0A9P7RT32-F1
#
_cell.length_a   1.000
_cell.length_b   1.000
_cell.length_c   1.000
_cell.angle_alpha   90.00
_cell.angle_beta   90.00
_cell.angle_gamma   90.00
#
_symmetry.space_group_name_H-M   'P 1'
#
loop_
_entity.id
_entity.type
_entity.pdbx_description
1 polymer ?
#
loop_
_entity_poly.entity_id
_entity_poly.type
_entity_poly.pdbx_seq_one_letter_code
_entity_poly.pdbx_strand_id
1 'polypeptide(L)' 'MAVKPYLVAYFSGDAAQRQLSEFDDDKGKQNLLKYIIEELNGALYGDWYKLPSDGAVDAARKRTRDLGGVVYDLPVRNN' A
#
# COMPACT_ATOMS: atom_id res chain seq x y z
N MET A 1 -6.65 -12.79 -18.94
CA MET A 1 -6.33 -12.13 -17.65
C MET A 1 -6.07 -10.66 -17.96
N ALA A 2 -6.81 -9.74 -17.34
CA ALA A 2 -6.49 -8.32 -17.47
C ALA A 2 -5.19 -8.05 -16.70
N VAL A 3 -4.22 -7.41 -17.34
CA VAL A 3 -3.03 -6.91 -16.65
C VAL A 3 -3.48 -5.74 -15.79
N LYS A 4 -3.20 -5.77 -14.49
CA LYS A 4 -3.48 -4.67 -13.56
C LYS A 4 -2.15 -3.97 -13.26
N PRO A 5 -1.75 -2.97 -14.07
CA PRO A 5 -0.39 -2.43 -14.02
C PRO A 5 -0.16 -1.47 -12.83
N TYR A 6 -1.20 -1.17 -12.06
CA TYR A 6 -1.17 -0.08 -11.09
C TYR A 6 -0.94 -0.61 -9.67
N LEU A 7 0.34 -0.65 -9.30
CA LEU A 7 0.81 -1.17 -8.01
C LEU A 7 1.16 -0.04 -7.03
N VAL A 8 0.95 -0.30 -5.74
CA VAL A 8 1.40 0.51 -4.61
C VAL A 8 1.97 -0.40 -3.54
N ALA A 9 3.28 -0.34 -3.31
CA ALA A 9 3.96 -1.09 -2.26
C ALA A 9 4.11 -0.23 -1.00
N TYR A 10 3.75 -0.76 0.16
CA TYR A 10 3.86 -0.04 1.44
C TYR A 10 4.18 -0.99 2.61
N PHE A 11 4.78 -0.43 3.65
CA PHE A 11 5.19 -1.19 4.83
C PHE A 11 5.24 -0.31 6.08
N SER A 12 5.25 -0.93 7.26
CA SER A 12 5.49 -0.27 8.56
C SER A 12 6.81 -0.73 9.19
N GLY A 13 7.39 0.12 10.05
CA GLY A 13 8.57 -0.22 10.86
C GLY A 13 9.78 -0.69 10.04
N ASP A 14 10.47 -1.72 10.51
CA ASP A 14 11.52 -2.43 9.78
C ASP A 14 10.94 -3.52 8.84
N ALA A 15 9.80 -3.21 8.23
CA ALA A 15 9.05 -4.08 7.32
C ALA A 15 8.39 -5.31 7.99
N ALA A 16 7.89 -5.13 9.22
CA ALA A 16 7.10 -6.14 9.94
C ALA A 16 5.77 -6.46 9.24
N GLN A 17 5.14 -5.47 8.59
CA GLN A 17 4.02 -5.68 7.69
C GLN A 17 4.35 -5.08 6.33
N ARG A 18 4.32 -5.90 5.28
CA ARG A 18 4.58 -5.49 3.90
C ARG A 18 3.37 -5.81 3.06
N GLN A 19 2.86 -4.82 2.36
CA GLN A 19 1.68 -4.99 1.53
C GLN A 19 1.96 -4.48 0.12
N LEU A 20 1.32 -5.12 -0.85
CA LEU A 20 1.26 -4.64 -2.22
C LEU A 20 -0.20 -4.50 -2.60
N SER A 21 -0.64 -3.29 -2.87
CA SER A 21 -1.96 -3.03 -3.42
C SER A 21 -1.91 -2.96 -4.93
N GLU A 22 -2.95 -3.47 -5.57
CA GLU A 22 -3.11 -3.54 -7.02
C GLU A 22 -4.48 -2.98 -7.43
N PHE A 23 -4.50 -2.20 -8.52
CA PHE A 23 -5.69 -1.59 -9.09
C PHE A 23 -5.81 -1.83 -10.60
N ASP A 24 -7.05 -1.83 -11.09
CA ASP A 24 -7.37 -1.97 -12.52
C ASP A 24 -7.12 -0.67 -13.29
N ASP A 25 -7.12 0.48 -12.60
CA ASP A 25 -6.93 1.81 -13.18
C ASP A 25 -5.98 2.69 -12.37
N ASP A 26 -5.44 3.74 -13.02
CA ASP A 26 -4.54 4.70 -12.37
C ASP A 26 -5.27 5.51 -11.28
N LYS A 27 -6.57 5.74 -11.44
CA LYS A 27 -7.35 6.55 -10.49
C LYS A 27 -7.39 5.90 -9.10
N GLY A 28 -7.59 4.59 -9.00
CA GLY A 28 -7.54 3.83 -7.76
C GLY A 28 -6.17 3.93 -7.09
N LYS A 29 -5.10 3.79 -7.87
CA LYS A 29 -3.72 4.00 -7.41
C LYS A 29 -3.50 5.41 -6.87
N GLN A 30 -3.82 6.46 -7.64
CA GLN A 30 -3.61 7.84 -7.21
C GLN A 30 -4.41 8.18 -5.95
N ASN A 31 -5.64 7.66 -5.82
CA ASN A 31 -6.46 7.83 -4.62
C ASN A 31 -5.84 7.15 -3.39
N LEU A 32 -5.25 5.97 -3.54
CA LEU A 32 -4.54 5.31 -2.43
C LEU A 32 -3.24 6.06 -2.09
N LEU A 33 -2.48 6.51 -3.09
CA LEU A 33 -1.25 7.28 -2.86
C LEU A 33 -1.53 8.58 -2.11
N LYS A 34 -2.56 9.31 -2.52
CA LYS A 34 -3.02 10.51 -1.82
C LYS A 34 -3.36 10.20 -0.36
N TYR A 35 -4.12 9.14 -0.11
CA TYR A 35 -4.47 8.72 1.25
C TYR A 35 -3.23 8.36 2.09
N ILE A 36 -2.29 7.60 1.52
CA ILE A 36 -1.05 7.21 2.19
C ILE A 36 -0.23 8.45 2.57
N ILE A 37 -0.03 9.39 1.64
CA ILE A 37 0.84 10.55 1.84
C ILE A 37 0.19 11.58 2.75
N GLU A 38 -1.07 11.94 2.48
CA GLU A 38 -1.74 13.07 3.13
C GLU A 38 -2.42 12.69 4.45
N GLU A 39 -3.03 11.49 4.53
CA GLU A 39 -3.83 11.11 5.70
C GLU A 39 -3.07 10.16 6.65
N LEU A 40 -2.23 9.27 6.10
CA LEU A 40 -1.45 8.33 6.91
C LEU A 40 -0.02 8.80 7.21
N ASN A 41 0.38 9.98 6.71
CA ASN A 41 1.72 10.53 6.85
C ASN A 41 2.83 9.56 6.37
N GLY A 42 2.55 8.85 5.27
CA GLY A 42 3.47 7.92 4.64
C GLY A 42 4.57 8.62 3.85
N ALA A 43 5.79 8.12 3.95
CA ALA A 43 6.95 8.66 3.27
C ALA A 43 7.49 7.68 2.22
N LEU A 44 7.95 8.20 1.07
CA LEU A 44 8.58 7.36 0.06
C LEU A 44 9.99 6.92 0.52
N TYR A 45 10.27 5.62 0.45
CA TYR A 45 11.53 4.98 0.78
C TYR A 45 11.91 4.00 -0.34
N GLY A 46 12.73 4.46 -1.27
CA GLY A 46 12.94 3.75 -2.54
C GLY A 46 11.62 3.68 -3.32
N ASP A 47 11.21 2.48 -3.71
CA ASP A 47 9.93 2.24 -4.41
C ASP A 47 8.74 1.96 -3.47
N TRP A 48 8.95 2.04 -2.16
CA TRP A 48 7.97 1.65 -1.15
C TRP A 48 7.54 2.86 -0.32
N TYR A 49 6.27 2.89 0.09
CA TYR A 49 5.80 3.86 1.06
C TYR A 49 5.95 3.31 2.48
N LYS A 50 6.80 3.96 3.28
CA LYS A 50 6.95 3.68 4.70
C LYS A 50 5.86 4.41 5.49
N LEU A 51 5.04 3.64 6.18
CA LEU A 51 3.97 4.08 7.06
C LEU A 51 4.46 4.11 8.53
N PRO A 52 3.89 4.98 9.37
CA PRO A 52 4.37 5.20 10.74
C PRO A 52 4.05 4.06 11.71
N SER A 53 3.06 3.21 11.39
CA SER A 53 2.61 2.12 12.28
C SER A 53 1.92 1.00 11.50
N ASP A 54 1.82 -0.17 12.13
CA ASP A 54 1.04 -1.31 11.61
C ASP A 54 -0.45 -0.95 11.44
N GLY A 55 -0.99 -0.13 12.35
CA GLY A 55 -2.36 0.37 12.22
C GLY A 55 -2.58 1.23 10.96
N ALA A 56 -1.55 1.97 10.52
CA ALA A 56 -1.62 2.71 9.25
C ALA A 56 -1.54 1.78 8.04
N VAL A 57 -0.80 0.66 8.14
CA VAL A 57 -0.81 -0.39 7.11
C VAL A 57 -2.21 -0.99 6.99
N ASP A 58 -2.84 -1.36 8.11
CA ASP A 58 -4.20 -1.89 8.09
C ASP A 58 -5.24 -0.90 7.53
N ALA A 59 -5.09 0.40 7.84
CA ALA A 59 -5.90 1.45 7.25
C ALA A 59 -5.73 1.53 5.71
N ALA A 60 -4.49 1.48 5.21
CA ALA A 60 -4.20 1.44 3.78
C ALA A 60 -4.75 0.18 3.09
N ARG A 61 -4.70 -0.99 3.74
CA ARG A 61 -5.30 -2.24 3.25
C ARG A 61 -6.82 -2.10 3.12
N LYS A 62 -7.47 -1.57 4.15
CA LYS A 62 -8.91 -1.31 4.12
C LYS A 62 -9.26 -0.32 3.01
N ARG A 63 -8.52 0.78 2.90
CA ARG A 63 -8.75 1.80 1.86
C ARG A 63 -8.59 1.22 0.46
N THR A 64 -7.61 0.35 0.24
CA THR A 64 -7.44 -0.36 -1.04
C THR A 64 -8.71 -1.11 -1.42
N ARG A 65 -9.28 -1.88 -0.49
CA ARG A 65 -10.52 -2.64 -0.72
C ARG A 65 -11.73 -1.73 -0.95
N ASP A 66 -11.83 -0.63 -0.20
CA ASP A 66 -12.90 0.37 -0.38
C ASP A 66 -12.83 1.03 -1.77
N LEU A 67 -11.63 1.12 -2.35
CA LEU A 67 -11.39 1.62 -3.71
C LEU A 67 -11.51 0.54 -4.80
N GLY A 68 -11.91 -0.69 -4.45
CA GLY A 68 -12.04 -1.81 -5.40
C GLY A 68 -10.73 -2.48 -5.79
N GLY A 69 -9.61 -2.15 -5.13
CA GLY A 69 -8.31 -2.78 -5.33
C GLY A 69 -8.15 -4.11 -4.60
N VAL A 70 -7.08 -4.83 -4.94
CA VAL A 70 -6.66 -6.08 -4.29
C VAL A 70 -5.42 -5.79 -3.44
N VAL A 71 -5.32 -6.46 -2.29
CA VAL A 71 -4.15 -6.35 -1.39
C VAL A 71 -3.48 -7.71 -1.30
N TYR A 72 -2.17 -7.74 -1.53
CA TYR A 72 -1.31 -8.89 -1.32
C TYR A 72 -0.50 -8.70 -0.04
N ASP A 73 -0.67 -9.63 0.89
CA ASP A 73 0.08 -9.69 2.15
C ASP A 73 1.43 -10.35 1.88
N LEU A 74 2.49 -9.53 1.82
CA LEU A 74 3.82 -10.00 1.47
C LEU A 74 4.54 -10.51 2.73
N PRO A 75 5.34 -11.58 2.61
CA PRO A 75 6.06 -12.12 3.74
C PRO A 75 7.01 -11.08 4.35
N VAL A 76 7.10 -11.10 5.68
CA VAL A 76 8.10 -10.36 6.45
C VAL A 76 9.47 -10.75 5.92
N ARG A 77 10.37 -9.78 5.76
CA ARG A 77 11.75 -10.07 5.35
C ARG A 77 12.40 -10.84 6.50
N ASN A 78 12.50 -12.17 6.39
CA ASN A 78 13.39 -12.93 7.25
C ASN A 78 14.82 -12.37 7.05
N ASN A 79 15.44 -11.92 8.13
CA ASN A 79 16.87 -11.66 8.18
C ASN A 79 17.65 -12.97 8.06
#